data_AF-A0A6V7K4L4-F1
#
_entry.id   AF-A0A6V7K4L4-F1
#
_cell.length_a   1.000
_cell.length_b   1.000
_cell.length_c   1.000
_cell.angle_alpha   90.00
_cell.angle_beta   90.00
_cell.angle_gamma   90.00
#
_symmetry.space_group_name_H-M   'P 1'
#
loop_
_entity.id
_entity.type
_entity.pdbx_description
1 polymer ?
#
loop_
_entity_poly.entity_id
_entity_poly.type
_entity_poly.pdbx_seq_one_letter_code
_entity_poly.pdbx_strand_id
1 'polypeptide(L)'
;MKIDRSRLKKCTSEVPAECQALITKLRSCSHTELLEELKQIDAWTFGKCELFHWIDVLDLSDSILEGACARSADNNWELACDLPQNRETKELL
;
A
#
# COMPACT_ATOMS: atom_id res chain seq x y z
N MET A 1 -6.38 -0.30 7.58
CA MET A 1 -7.79 -0.76 7.73
C MET A 1 -8.04 -1.95 6.82
N LYS A 2 -8.08 -3.18 7.34
CA LYS A 2 -8.36 -4.37 6.51
C LYS A 2 -9.75 -4.27 5.89
N ILE A 3 -9.82 -4.27 4.56
CA ILE A 3 -11.07 -4.15 3.83
C ILE A 3 -11.81 -5.49 3.89
N ASP A 4 -13.02 -5.48 4.45
CA ASP A 4 -13.88 -6.65 4.48
C ASP A 4 -14.44 -6.96 3.08
N ARG A 5 -13.77 -7.89 2.40
CA ARG A 5 -14.11 -8.37 1.05
C ARG A 5 -15.52 -8.97 0.99
N SER A 6 -16.10 -9.42 2.11
CA SER A 6 -17.44 -10.04 2.15
C SER A 6 -18.58 -9.02 2.03
N ARG A 7 -18.31 -7.76 2.36
CA ARG A 7 -19.28 -6.65 2.32
C ARG A 7 -19.26 -5.90 0.98
N LEU A 8 -18.36 -6.26 0.08
CA LEU A 8 -18.22 -5.62 -1.22
C LEU A 8 -19.18 -6.27 -2.21
N LYS A 9 -19.95 -5.43 -2.92
CA LYS A 9 -20.77 -5.90 -4.04
C LYS A 9 -19.85 -6.54 -5.08
N LYS A 10 -20.22 -7.72 -5.59
CA LYS A 10 -19.50 -8.38 -6.69
C LYS A 10 -19.45 -7.42 -7.88
N CYS A 11 -18.23 -7.11 -8.31
CA CYS A 11 -17.89 -6.20 -9.38
C CYS A 11 -18.58 -6.57 -10.71
N THR A 12 -19.09 -5.58 -11.43
CA THR A 12 -19.67 -5.74 -12.78
C THR A 12 -18.88 -5.00 -13.87
N SER A 13 -17.81 -4.29 -13.49
CA SER A 13 -17.14 -3.30 -14.32
C SER A 13 -15.70 -3.76 -14.63
N GLU A 14 -15.33 -3.80 -15.90
CA GLU A 14 -13.96 -4.13 -16.31
C GLU A 14 -12.97 -3.06 -15.82
N VAL A 15 -11.77 -3.51 -15.43
CA VAL A 15 -10.69 -2.61 -15.02
C VAL A 15 -10.08 -1.97 -16.28
N PRO A 16 -9.95 -0.64 -16.35
CA PRO A 16 -9.18 0.01 -17.40
C PRO A 16 -7.75 -0.53 -17.43
N ALA A 17 -7.21 -0.74 -18.63
CA ALA A 17 -5.88 -1.32 -18.81
C ALA A 17 -4.77 -0.56 -18.05
N GLU A 18 -4.87 0.77 -17.97
CA GLU A 18 -3.95 1.61 -17.19
C GLU A 18 -3.98 1.28 -15.69
N CYS A 19 -5.18 1.11 -15.11
CA CYS A 19 -5.34 0.77 -13.70
C CYS A 19 -4.87 -0.67 -13.44
N GLN A 20 -5.21 -1.62 -14.32
CA GLN A 20 -4.78 -3.01 -14.24
C GLN A 20 -3.24 -3.13 -14.25
N ALA A 21 -2.58 -2.39 -15.15
CA ALA A 21 -1.14 -2.36 -15.26
C ALA A 21 -0.49 -1.80 -13.98
N LEU A 22 -1.01 -0.68 -13.47
CA LEU A 22 -0.50 -0.06 -12.25
C LEU A 22 -0.70 -0.96 -11.01
N ILE A 23 -1.89 -1.55 -10.85
CA ILE A 23 -2.19 -2.50 -9.77
C ILE A 23 -1.22 -3.69 -9.83
N THR A 24 -1.02 -4.27 -11.01
CA THR A 24 -0.13 -5.42 -11.20
C THR A 24 1.31 -5.06 -10.86
N LYS A 25 1.77 -3.88 -11.30
CA LYS A 25 3.11 -3.37 -11.02
C LYS A 25 3.34 -3.23 -9.52
N LEU A 26 2.48 -2.46 -8.84
CA LEU A 26 2.59 -2.20 -7.40
C LEU A 26 2.53 -3.48 -6.56
N ARG A 27 1.72 -4.47 -6.96
CA ARG A 27 1.64 -5.77 -6.26
C ARG A 27 2.89 -6.64 -6.45
N SER A 28 3.66 -6.42 -7.52
CA SER A 28 4.85 -7.21 -7.83
C SER A 28 6.16 -6.62 -7.29
N CYS A 29 6.14 -5.35 -6.88
CA CYS A 29 7.32 -4.64 -6.39
C CYS A 29 7.77 -5.14 -5.01
N SER A 30 9.09 -5.22 -4.82
CA SER A 30 9.70 -5.23 -3.49
C SER A 30 9.55 -3.87 -2.80
N HIS A 31 9.85 -3.78 -1.52
CA HIS A 31 9.73 -2.53 -0.75
C HIS A 31 10.50 -1.34 -1.38
N THR A 32 11.73 -1.58 -1.84
CA THR A 32 12.57 -0.56 -2.47
C THR A 32 12.03 -0.15 -3.84
N GLU A 33 11.58 -1.12 -4.65
CA GLU A 33 10.98 -0.83 -5.95
C GLU A 33 9.64 -0.10 -5.80
N LEU A 34 8.86 -0.46 -4.78
CA LEU A 34 7.58 0.17 -4.49
C LEU A 34 7.77 1.66 -4.19
N LEU A 35 8.80 2.03 -3.42
CA LEU A 35 9.13 3.42 -3.14
C LEU A 35 9.42 4.21 -4.43
N GLU A 36 10.27 3.66 -5.29
CA GLU A 36 10.62 4.32 -6.55
C GLU A 36 9.42 4.43 -7.47
N GLU A 37 8.59 3.39 -7.55
CA GLU A 37 7.34 3.41 -8.31
C GLU A 37 6.35 4.45 -7.77
N LEU A 38 6.16 4.52 -6.45
CA LEU A 38 5.30 5.53 -5.83
C LEU A 38 5.79 6.96 -6.10
N LYS A 39 7.11 7.20 -6.13
CA LYS A 39 7.69 8.50 -6.49
C LYS A 39 7.45 8.90 -7.95
N GLN A 40 7.32 7.94 -8.85
CA GLN A 40 7.03 8.21 -10.27
C GLN A 40 5.53 8.48 -10.52
N ILE A 41 4.64 8.17 -9.58
CA ILE A 41 3.21 8.41 -9.72
C ILE A 41 2.90 9.88 -9.40
N ASP A 42 2.69 10.67 -10.44
CA ASP A 42 2.28 12.06 -10.37
C ASP A 42 0.75 12.22 -10.23
N ALA A 43 -0.02 11.29 -10.81
CA ALA A 43 -1.48 11.29 -10.76
C ALA A 43 -2.05 9.88 -10.56
N TRP A 44 -2.88 9.72 -9.54
CA TRP A 44 -3.58 8.45 -9.30
C TRP A 44 -4.84 8.34 -10.15
N THR A 45 -4.98 7.24 -10.88
CA THR A 45 -6.14 6.96 -11.74
C THR A 45 -7.28 6.23 -11.02
N PHE A 46 -7.32 6.26 -9.68
CA PHE A 46 -8.32 5.54 -8.86
C PHE A 46 -9.77 5.92 -9.20
N GLY A 47 -10.02 7.12 -9.72
CA GLY A 47 -11.36 7.54 -10.15
C GLY A 47 -11.88 6.85 -11.42
N LYS A 48 -11.02 6.13 -12.15
CA LYS A 48 -11.39 5.42 -13.39
C LYS A 48 -11.85 3.99 -13.16
N CYS A 49 -11.69 3.43 -11.96
CA CYS A 49 -12.14 2.08 -11.63
C CYS A 49 -12.55 1.92 -10.16
N GLU A 50 -13.32 0.88 -9.87
CA GLU A 50 -13.83 0.64 -8.52
C GLU A 50 -12.69 0.35 -7.54
N LEU A 51 -12.82 0.86 -6.30
CA LEU A 51 -11.87 0.63 -5.21
C LEU A 51 -11.62 -0.86 -4.94
N PHE A 52 -12.59 -1.72 -5.30
CA PHE A 52 -12.48 -3.17 -5.21
C PHE A 52 -11.21 -3.73 -5.90
N HIS A 53 -10.81 -3.15 -7.02
CA HIS A 53 -9.63 -3.62 -7.78
C HIS A 53 -8.31 -3.27 -7.09
N TRP A 54 -8.33 -2.28 -6.20
CA TRP A 54 -7.17 -1.78 -5.48
C TRP A 54 -6.96 -2.42 -4.12
N ILE A 55 -7.86 -3.31 -3.67
CA ILE A 55 -7.82 -3.87 -2.30
C ILE A 55 -6.46 -4.47 -1.98
N ASP A 56 -5.86 -5.24 -2.89
CA ASP A 56 -4.58 -5.88 -2.62
C ASP A 56 -3.42 -4.87 -2.49
N VAL A 57 -3.48 -3.76 -3.23
CA VAL A 57 -2.52 -2.66 -3.11
C VAL A 57 -2.72 -1.93 -1.78
N LEU A 58 -3.97 -1.73 -1.37
CA LEU A 58 -4.31 -1.10 -0.10
C LEU A 58 -3.91 -1.96 1.10
N ASP A 59 -4.14 -3.28 1.04
CA ASP A 59 -3.71 -4.25 2.06
C ASP A 59 -2.16 -4.28 2.16
N LEU A 60 -1.45 -4.12 1.03
CA LEU A 60 0.01 -3.98 1.02
C LEU A 60 0.43 -2.71 1.77
N SER A 61 -0.11 -1.55 1.41
CA SER A 61 0.18 -0.28 2.10
C SER A 61 -0.16 -0.34 3.59
N ASP A 62 -1.29 -0.93 3.95
CA ASP A 62 -1.68 -1.15 5.35
C ASP A 62 -0.66 -2.00 6.11
N SER A 63 -0.11 -3.05 5.48
CA SER A 63 0.90 -3.91 6.10
C SER A 63 2.21 -3.15 6.36
N ILE A 64 2.59 -2.25 5.45
CA ILE A 64 3.75 -1.36 5.61
C ILE A 64 3.53 -0.40 6.79
N LEU A 65 2.36 0.25 6.83
CA LEU A 65 1.98 1.16 7.89
C LEU A 65 1.88 0.45 9.26
N GLU A 66 1.35 -0.77 9.29
CA GLU A 66 1.27 -1.60 10.50
C GLU A 66 2.67 -1.93 11.04
N GLY A 67 3.60 -2.33 10.16
CA GLY A 67 4.99 -2.58 10.53
C GLY A 67 5.69 -1.33 11.06
N ALA A 68 5.47 -0.18 10.42
CA ALA A 68 6.04 1.09 10.86
C ALA A 68 5.47 1.58 12.20
N CYS A 69 4.18 1.36 12.45
CA CYS A 69 3.48 1.74 13.67
C CYS A 69 3.60 0.70 14.80
N ALA A 70 4.30 -0.42 14.58
CA ALA A 70 4.54 -1.40 15.63
C ALA A 70 5.36 -0.75 16.76
N ARG A 71 4.97 -0.99 18.02
CA ARG A 71 5.74 -0.46 19.16
C ARG A 71 7.08 -1.17 19.27
N SER A 72 8.13 -0.40 19.57
CA SER A 72 9.44 -0.96 19.90
C SER A 72 9.34 -1.85 21.14
N ALA A 73 10.02 -3.00 21.10
CA ALA A 73 10.07 -3.93 22.22
C ALA A 73 10.81 -3.32 23.43
N ASP A 74 11.80 -2.46 23.17
CA ASP A 74 12.64 -1.83 24.19
C ASP A 74 12.01 -0.57 24.79
N ASN A 75 11.15 0.13 24.04
CA ASN A 75 10.50 1.36 24.48
C ASN A 75 9.08 1.49 23.91
N ASN A 76 8.08 1.36 24.78
CA ASN A 76 6.67 1.39 24.41
C ASN A 76 6.18 2.74 23.83
N TRP A 77 7.02 3.78 23.86
CA TRP A 77 6.71 5.12 23.39
C TRP A 77 7.32 5.41 22.01
N GLU A 78 8.23 4.55 21.55
CA GLU A 78 8.84 4.65 20.22
C GLU A 78 8.14 3.67 19.26
N LEU A 79 7.84 4.16 18.06
CA LEU A 79 7.36 3.31 16.97
C LEU A 79 8.55 2.70 16.25
N ALA A 80 8.33 1.59 15.55
CA ALA A 80 9.36 0.94 14.77
C ALA A 80 9.97 1.90 13.74
N CYS A 81 9.19 2.79 13.13
CA CYS A 81 9.69 3.80 12.19
C CYS A 81 10.53 4.92 12.84
N ASP A 82 10.52 5.06 14.17
CA ASP A 82 11.37 6.01 14.88
C ASP A 82 12.78 5.45 15.13
N LEU A 83 12.94 4.12 15.02
CA LEU A 83 14.23 3.47 15.19
C LEU A 83 15.17 3.83 14.03
N PRO A 84 16.44 4.16 14.31
CA PRO A 84 17.41 4.53 13.28
C PRO A 84 17.67 3.41 12.26
N GLN A 85 17.35 2.16 12.64
CA GLN A 85 17.48 0.97 11.81
C GLN A 85 16.41 0.90 10.69
N ASN A 86 15.27 1.57 10.87
CA ASN A 86 14.13 1.53 9.95
C ASN A 86 14.02 2.81 9.09
N ARG A 87 15.15 3.51 8.91
CA ARG A 87 15.19 4.79 8.19
C ARG A 87 14.80 4.66 6.72
N GLU A 88 15.16 3.55 6.07
CA GLU A 88 14.75 3.27 4.68
C GLU A 88 13.24 3.00 4.59
N THR A 89 12.68 2.23 5.53
CA THR A 89 11.24 1.96 5.60
C THR A 89 10.44 3.23 5.90
N LYS A 90 11.04 4.23 6.56
CA LYS A 90 10.42 5.52 6.83
C LYS A 90 10.18 6.34 5.55
N GLU A 91 10.94 6.12 4.48
CA GLU A 91 10.71 6.82 3.21
C GLU A 91 9.42 6.36 2.51
N LEU A 92 8.85 5.23 2.93
CA LEU A 92 7.58 4.68 2.42
C LEU A 92 6.35 5.13 3.22
N LEU A 93 6.54 5.97 4.26
CA LEU A 93 5.49 6.52 5.13
C LEU A 93 5.17 7.97 4.75
#